data_AF-A0A5K0W3Z6-F1
#
_entry.id   AF-A0A5K0W3Z6-F1
#
_cell.length_a   1.000
_cell.length_b   1.000
_cell.length_c   1.000
_cell.angle_alpha   90.00
_cell.angle_beta   90.00
_cell.angle_gamma   90.00
#
_symmetry.space_group_name_H-M   'P 1'
#
loop_
_entity.id
_entity.type
_entity.pdbx_description
1 polymer ?
#
loop_
_entity_poly.entity_id
_entity_poly.type
_entity_poly.pdbx_seq_one_letter_code
_entity_poly.pdbx_strand_id
1 'polypeptide(L)' 'FLDPLMFGSYPTSMQQLVGNRLPNFSLDMSESLAGSFDFVGINHYTSLYARNDRTRIRKLVLRDAYSDSAVITT' A
#
# COMPACT_ATOMS: atom_id res chain seq x y z
N PHE A 1 4.02 1.36 2.76
CA PHE A 1 5.37 1.25 3.35
C PHE A 1 5.52 2.06 4.63
N LEU A 2 5.03 3.31 4.69
CA LEU A 2 5.24 4.16 5.87
C LEU A 2 4.48 3.69 7.12
N ASP A 3 3.23 3.25 7.03
CA ASP A 3 2.45 2.84 8.22
C ASP A 3 3.15 1.77 9.09
N PRO A 4 3.73 0.68 8.54
CA PRO A 4 4.52 -0.25 9.36
C PRO A 4 5.70 0.40 10.10
N LEU A 5 6.38 1.34 9.46
CA LEU A 5 7.51 2.05 10.07
C LEU A 5 7.05 3.07 11.11
N MET A 6 5.86 3.63 10.97
CA MET A 6 5.31 4.64 11.89
C MET A 6 4.59 3.99 13.08
N PHE A 7 3.89 2.88 12.84
CA PHE A 7 2.90 2.32 13.77
C PHE A 7 3.04 0.81 13.99
N GLY A 8 4.04 0.16 13.40
CA GLY A 8 4.24 -1.29 13.52
C GLY A 8 3.20 -2.14 12.77
N SER A 9 2.26 -1.52 12.05
CA SER A 9 1.15 -2.23 11.40
C SER A 9 0.87 -1.70 10.00
N TYR A 10 0.29 -2.55 9.15
CA TYR A 10 -0.16 -2.16 7.82
C TYR A 10 -1.42 -1.26 7.88
N PRO A 11 -1.67 -0.39 6.88
CA PRO A 11 -2.89 0.40 6.83
C PRO A 11 -4.13 -0.49 6.75
N THR A 12 -5.23 -0.07 7.38
CA THR A 12 -6.51 -0.81 7.41
C THR A 12 -7.01 -1.20 6.02
N SER A 13 -6.86 -0.31 5.03
CA SER A 13 -7.26 -0.58 3.65
C SER A 13 -6.50 -1.77 3.05
N MET A 14 -5.20 -1.89 3.32
CA MET A 14 -4.40 -3.00 2.82
C MET A 14 -4.74 -4.30 3.53
N GLN A 15 -4.95 -4.26 4.85
CA GLN A 15 -5.41 -5.43 5.62
C GLN A 15 -6.72 -5.99 5.06
N GLN A 16 -7.70 -5.11 4.77
CA GLN A 16 -9.00 -5.51 4.22
C GLN A 16 -8.95 -5.98 2.76
N LEU A 17 -8.18 -5.28 1.90
CA LEU A 17 -8.19 -5.54 0.45
C LEU A 17 -7.24 -6.67 0.02
N VAL A 18 -6.12 -6.84 0.73
CA VAL A 18 -5.15 -7.90 0.44
C VAL A 18 -5.53 -9.18 1.17
N GLY A 19 -6.06 -9.07 2.39
CA GLY A 19 -6.52 -10.19 3.21
C GLY A 19 -5.40 -11.19 3.50
N ASN A 20 -5.68 -12.48 3.37
CA ASN A 20 -4.78 -13.58 3.73
C ASN A 20 -3.44 -13.61 2.97
N ARG A 21 -3.32 -12.86 1.87
CA ARG A 21 -2.06 -12.71 1.13
C ARG A 21 -1.09 -11.75 1.81
N LEU A 22 -1.58 -10.94 2.76
CA LEU A 22 -0.78 -10.00 3.51
C LEU A 22 -0.13 -10.75 4.69
N PRO A 23 1.21 -10.77 4.80
CA PRO A 23 1.87 -11.35 5.95
C PRO A 23 1.47 -10.63 7.24
N ASN A 24 1.44 -11.35 8.36
CA ASN A 24 1.23 -10.75 9.66
C ASN A 24 2.58 -10.50 10.34
N PHE A 25 2.68 -9.38 11.06
CA PHE A 25 3.78 -9.17 11.98
C PHE A 25 3.52 -9.90 13.29
N SER A 26 4.58 -10.45 13.89
CA SER A 26 4.57 -10.79 15.31
C SER A 26 4.59 -9.49 16.13
N LEU A 27 4.27 -9.61 17.41
CA LEU A 27 4.34 -8.48 18.34
C LEU A 27 5.76 -7.87 18.34
N ASP A 28 6.79 -8.70 18.50
CA ASP A 28 8.19 -8.27 18.50
C ASP A 28 8.60 -7.56 17.20
N MET A 29 8.13 -8.05 16.05
CA MET A 29 8.40 -7.40 14.75
C MET A 29 7.69 -6.06 14.63
N SER A 30 6.43 -5.98 15.08
CA SER A 30 5.66 -4.72 15.10
C SER A 30 6.35 -3.67 15.96
N GLU A 31 6.79 -4.03 17.16
CA GLU A 31 7.51 -3.14 18.08
C GLU A 31 8.87 -2.72 17.52
N SER A 32 9.61 -3.64 16.91
CA SER A 32 10.91 -3.33 16.30
C SER A 32 10.82 -2.44 15.06
N LEU A 33 9.69 -2.46 14.32
CA LEU A 33 9.50 -1.64 13.12
C LEU A 33 9.01 -0.23 13.44
N ALA A 34 8.18 -0.08 14.48
CA ALA A 34 7.63 1.22 14.85
C ALA A 34 8.76 2.18 15.28
N GLY A 35 8.90 3.28 14.57
CA GLY A 35 9.94 4.29 14.82
C GLY A 35 11.35 3.85 14.39
N SER A 36 11.50 2.81 13.56
CA SER A 36 12.81 2.29 13.15
C SER A 36 13.54 3.16 12.09
N PHE A 37 13.41 4.49 12.18
CA PHE A 37 14.00 5.45 11.24
C PHE A 37 14.27 6.80 11.93
N ASP A 38 15.38 7.45 11.55
CA ASP A 38 15.71 8.80 12.03
C ASP A 38 15.18 9.89 11.07
N PHE A 39 15.08 9.58 9.78
CA PHE A 39 14.55 10.47 8.74
C PHE A 39 13.90 9.66 7.61
N VAL A 40 13.08 10.33 6.80
CA VAL A 40 12.42 9.75 5.62
C VAL A 40 12.83 10.51 4.37
N GLY A 41 13.53 9.84 3.46
CA GLY A 41 13.79 10.37 2.12
C GLY A 41 12.60 10.11 1.18
N ILE A 42 12.18 11.12 0.42
CA ILE A 42 11.06 11.01 -0.53
C ILE A 42 11.58 11.28 -1.95
N ASN A 43 11.47 10.27 -2.81
CA ASN A 43 11.72 10.44 -4.24
C ASN A 43 10.39 10.76 -4.94
N HIS A 44 10.34 11.86 -5.70
CA HIS A 44 9.16 12.30 -6.42
C HIS A 44 9.50 12.66 -7.87
N TYR A 45 8.74 12.12 -8.82
CA TYR A 45 8.99 12.32 -10.26
C TYR A 45 7.77 12.83 -11.03
N THR A 46 6.57 12.39 -10.66
CA THR A 46 5.34 12.72 -11.39
C THR A 46 4.11 12.53 -10.50
N SER A 47 2.96 12.96 -11.00
CA SER A 47 1.65 12.80 -10.37
C SER A 47 0.67 12.17 -11.36
N LEU A 48 -0.13 11.22 -10.89
CA LEU A 48 -1.14 10.51 -11.68
C LEU A 48 -2.54 10.78 -11.10
N TYR A 49 -3.53 10.93 -11.97
CA TYR A 49 -4.92 11.00 -11.53
C TYR A 49 -5.47 9.60 -11.25
N ALA A 50 -6.12 9.44 -10.10
CA ALA A 50 -6.83 8.22 -9.73
C ALA A 50 -8.31 8.50 -9.53
N ARG A 51 -9.16 7.51 -9.82
CA ARG A 51 -10.59 7.56 -9.51
C ARG A 51 -11.04 6.20 -9.00
N ASN A 52 -12.10 6.18 -8.21
CA ASN A 52 -12.67 4.93 -7.72
C ASN A 52 -13.07 4.01 -8.89
N ASP A 53 -12.42 2.85 -9.01
CA ASP A 53 -12.75 1.81 -9.97
C ASP A 53 -13.78 0.83 -9.37
N ARG A 54 -15.05 1.14 -9.61
CA ARG A 54 -16.18 0.33 -9.13
C ARG A 54 -16.34 -0.99 -9.88
N THR A 55 -15.93 -1.06 -11.14
CA THR A 55 -16.18 -2.24 -11.98
C THR A 55 -15.04 -3.26 -11.91
N ARG A 56 -13.81 -2.81 -11.58
CA ARG A 56 -12.61 -3.65 -11.41
C ARG A 56 -12.22 -4.48 -12.64
N ILE A 57 -12.80 -4.19 -13.80
CA ILE A 57 -12.54 -4.94 -15.05
C ILE A 57 -11.06 -4.83 -15.43
N ARG A 58 -10.49 -3.62 -15.36
CA ARG A 58 -9.06 -3.40 -15.67
C ARG A 58 -8.16 -4.17 -14.72
N LYS A 59 -8.46 -4.15 -13.41
CA LYS A 59 -7.72 -4.92 -12.42
C LYS A 59 -7.73 -6.43 -12.68
N LEU A 60 -8.87 -6.96 -13.13
CA LEU A 60 -9.00 -8.39 -13.47
C LEU A 60 -8.09 -8.79 -14.65
N VAL A 61 -8.02 -7.93 -15.67
CA VAL A 61 -7.30 -8.19 -16.93
C VAL A 61 -5.80 -7.91 -16.80
N LEU A 62 -5.41 -6.75 -16.27
CA LEU A 62 -4.02 -6.27 -16.29
C LEU A 62 -3.18 -6.76 -15.11
N ARG A 63 -3.77 -6.83 -13.90
CA ARG A 63 -3.09 -7.23 -12.66
C ARG A 63 -1.74 -6.53 -12.43
N ASP A 64 -1.69 -5.22 -12.71
CA ASP A 64 -0.50 -4.38 -12.57
C ASP A 64 -0.68 -3.26 -11.53
N ALA A 65 0.42 -2.55 -11.25
CA ALA A 65 0.45 -1.47 -10.26
C ALA A 65 -0.48 -0.29 -10.61
N TYR A 66 -0.70 -0.01 -11.90
CA TYR A 66 -1.61 1.04 -12.35
C TYR A 66 -3.06 0.68 -12.03
N SER A 67 -3.44 -0.57 -12.30
CA SER A 67 -4.77 -1.10 -12.01
C SER A 67 -5.02 -1.26 -10.50
N ASP A 68 -3.98 -1.53 -9.71
CA ASP A 68 -4.07 -1.57 -8.24
C ASP A 68 -4.27 -0.19 -7.62
N SER A 69 -3.68 0.85 -8.22
CA SER A 69 -3.77 2.23 -7.76
C SER A 69 -4.95 3.00 -8.37
N ALA A 70 -5.80 2.31 -9.14
CA ALA A 70 -6.95 2.87 -9.85
C ALA A 70 -6.60 4.13 -10.70
N VAL A 71 -5.43 4.08 -11.35
CA VAL A 71 -4.94 5.18 -12.19
C VAL A 71 -5.80 5.30 -13.44
N ILE A 72 -6.13 6.54 -13.80
CA ILE A 72 -6.79 6.86 -15.05
C ILE A 72 -5.74 6.81 -16.17
N THR A 73 -5.71 5.71 -16.91
CA THR A 73 -4.96 5.65 -18.17
C THR A 73 -5.81 6.29 -19.28
N THR A 74 -5.28 7.34 -19.89
CA THR A 74 -5.82 7.97 -21.11
C THR A 74 -5.54 7.11 -22.33
#